data_AF-A0A8S2ZA49-F1
#
_entry.id   AF-A0A8S2ZA49-F1
#
_cell.length_a   1.000
_cell.length_b   1.000
_cell.length_c   1.000
_cell.angle_alpha   90.00
_cell.angle_beta   90.00
_cell.angle_gamma   90.00
#
_symmetry.space_group_name_H-M   'P 1'
#
loop_
_entity.id
_entity.type
_entity.pdbx_description
1 polymer ?
#
loop_
_entity_poly.entity_id
_entity_poly.type
_entity_poly.pdbx_seq_one_letter_code
_entity_poly.pdbx_strand_id
1 'polypeptide(L)'
;NEEKQSFQPGWRNNQTSSSFNSVINRAFTYQTSDELNSSIHVGKHETYNSGGYAYEFRGRLSDLQSNLSELYQLEWIDSQT
;
A
#
# COMPACT_ATOMS: atom_id res chain seq x y z
N ASN A 1 3.16 5.18 17.40
CA ASN A 1 4.34 4.71 16.65
C ASN A 1 3.88 4.31 15.28
N GLU A 2 4.01 5.19 14.29
CA GLU A 2 3.67 4.86 12.90
C GLU A 2 4.80 4.09 12.24
N GLU A 3 4.43 3.10 11.43
CA GLU A 3 5.37 2.28 10.69
C GLU A 3 5.75 2.96 9.37
N LYS A 4 7.05 3.24 9.21
CA LYS A 4 7.59 3.99 8.06
C LYS A 4 8.54 3.17 7.19
N GLN A 5 8.59 1.86 7.41
CA GLN A 5 9.51 0.96 6.69
C GLN A 5 8.82 0.41 5.45
N SER A 6 9.53 0.35 4.32
CA SER A 6 8.98 -0.31 3.13
C SER A 6 9.02 -1.84 3.29
N PHE A 7 8.00 -2.50 2.77
CA PHE A 7 7.85 -3.95 2.81
C PHE A 7 7.97 -4.57 1.43
N GLN A 8 8.25 -5.87 1.41
CA GLN A 8 8.05 -6.65 0.20
C GLN A 8 6.59 -7.09 0.10
N PRO A 9 6.01 -7.19 -1.12
CA PRO A 9 4.69 -7.76 -1.27
C PRO A 9 4.65 -9.19 -0.70
N GLY A 10 3.62 -9.48 0.11
CA GLY A 10 3.52 -10.78 0.79
C GLY A 10 4.54 -10.97 1.93
N TRP A 11 4.99 -9.88 2.58
CA TRP A 11 5.94 -9.89 3.71
C TRP A 11 5.55 -10.86 4.84
N ARG A 12 4.25 -11.17 4.99
CA ARG A 12 3.72 -12.14 5.95
C ARG A 12 3.62 -13.57 5.41
N ASN A 13 3.47 -13.73 4.10
CA ASN A 13 3.15 -15.00 3.44
C ASN A 13 4.37 -15.80 2.95
N ASN A 14 5.59 -15.39 3.28
CA ASN A 14 6.84 -16.03 2.84
C ASN A 14 6.94 -16.24 1.31
N GLN A 15 6.18 -15.49 0.51
CA GLN A 15 6.26 -15.50 -0.95
C GLN A 15 7.49 -14.69 -1.38
N THR A 16 8.66 -15.32 -1.32
CA THR A 16 9.96 -14.66 -1.47
C THR A 16 10.43 -14.48 -2.92
N SER A 17 9.63 -14.83 -3.95
CA SER A 17 10.16 -14.90 -5.32
C SER A 17 9.13 -14.76 -6.43
N SER A 18 8.31 -13.71 -6.39
CA SER A 18 7.52 -13.31 -7.56
C SER A 18 8.04 -11.95 -8.05
N SER A 19 8.34 -11.84 -9.35
CA SER A 19 8.52 -10.52 -9.97
C SER A 19 7.16 -9.84 -9.99
N PHE A 20 6.85 -9.10 -8.92
CA PHE A 20 5.63 -8.30 -8.84
C PHE A 20 5.72 -7.10 -9.78
N ASN A 21 4.57 -6.67 -10.29
CA ASN A 21 4.53 -5.46 -11.11
C ASN A 21 4.89 -4.21 -10.26
N SER A 22 5.30 -3.13 -10.91
CA SER A 22 5.73 -1.90 -10.22
C SER A 22 4.64 -1.23 -9.39
N VAL A 23 3.37 -1.39 -9.76
CA VAL A 23 2.22 -0.84 -9.04
C VAL A 23 2.01 -1.58 -7.72
N ILE A 24 2.10 -2.92 -7.74
CA ILE A 24 2.02 -3.76 -6.53
C ILE A 24 3.19 -3.44 -5.61
N ASN A 25 4.42 -3.41 -6.12
CA ASN A 25 5.59 -3.05 -5.31
C ASN A 25 5.47 -1.67 -4.66
N ARG A 26 4.94 -0.69 -5.40
CA ARG A 26 4.74 0.66 -4.88
C ARG A 26 3.72 0.69 -3.74
N ALA A 27 2.68 -0.15 -3.77
CA ALA A 27 1.69 -0.24 -2.70
C ALA A 27 2.25 -0.72 -1.36
N PHE A 28 3.36 -1.48 -1.36
CA PHE A 28 4.05 -1.91 -0.13
C PHE A 28 5.23 -0.99 0.25
N THR A 29 5.49 0.04 -0.53
CA THR A 29 6.56 1.02 -0.28
C THR A 29 5.98 2.19 0.51
N TYR A 30 6.58 2.53 1.65
CA TYR A 30 6.18 3.71 2.40
C TYR A 30 6.51 4.97 1.58
N GLN A 31 5.54 5.87 1.45
CA GLN A 31 5.69 7.15 0.79
C GLN A 31 5.51 8.29 1.78
N THR A 32 6.40 9.27 1.71
CA THR A 32 6.32 10.51 2.50
C THR A 32 5.16 11.39 2.03
N SER A 33 4.81 12.37 2.86
CA SER A 33 3.77 13.34 2.52
C SER A 33 4.09 14.16 1.26
N ASP A 34 5.37 14.45 1.02
CA ASP A 34 5.82 15.21 -0.14
C ASP A 34 5.69 14.40 -1.42
N GLU A 35 5.98 13.09 -1.36
CA GLU A 35 5.81 12.16 -2.49
C GLU A 35 4.34 11.88 -2.81
N LEU A 36 3.47 11.87 -1.80
CA LEU A 36 2.02 11.72 -1.95
C LEU A 36 1.31 13.06 -2.22
N ASN A 37 2.00 14.18 -2.04
CA ASN A 37 1.41 15.53 -2.03
C ASN A 37 0.16 15.60 -1.13
N SER A 38 0.30 15.11 0.10
CA SER A 38 -0.79 14.93 1.06
C SER A 38 -0.62 15.82 2.30
N SER A 39 -1.72 16.06 3.02
CA SER A 39 -1.75 16.87 4.24
C SER A 39 -2.32 16.07 5.40
N ILE A 40 -1.95 16.45 6.62
CA ILE A 40 -2.43 15.81 7.85
C ILE A 40 -3.96 15.81 7.86
N HIS A 41 -4.54 14.68 8.24
CA HIS A 41 -5.99 14.53 8.35
C HIS A 41 -6.38 14.30 9.81
N VAL A 42 -7.23 15.17 10.37
CA VAL A 42 -7.77 14.99 11.72
C VAL A 42 -9.08 14.22 11.63
N GLY A 43 -9.02 12.94 11.98
CA GLY A 43 -10.20 12.08 12.03
C GLY A 43 -10.89 12.10 13.39
N LYS A 44 -11.98 11.34 13.50
CA LYS A 44 -12.75 11.22 14.75
C LYS A 44 -11.97 10.54 15.88
N HIS A 45 -11.05 9.64 15.53
CA HIS A 45 -10.33 8.80 16.48
C HIS A 45 -8.89 9.26 16.69
N GLU A 46 -8.25 9.79 15.65
CA GLU A 46 -6.84 10.19 15.70
C GLU A 46 -6.51 11.23 14.63
N THR A 47 -5.37 11.88 14.80
CA THR A 47 -4.74 12.68 13.75
C THR A 47 -3.82 11.78 12.95
N TYR A 48 -4.14 11.57 11.68
CA TYR A 48 -3.37 10.74 10.77
C TYR A 48 -2.30 11.59 10.08
N ASN A 49 -1.05 11.16 10.14
CA ASN A 49 0.01 11.79 9.37
C ASN A 49 -0.22 11.59 7.87
N SER A 50 0.41 12.46 7.09
CA SER A 50 0.20 12.52 5.64
C SER A 50 0.97 11.47 4.84
N GLY A 51 1.98 10.82 5.40
CA GLY A 51 2.70 9.71 4.76
C GLY A 51 1.99 8.37 4.94
N GLY A 52 2.34 7.39 4.12
CA GLY A 52 1.79 6.04 4.22
C GLY A 52 1.98 5.19 2.98
N TYR A 53 1.15 4.15 2.88
CA TYR A 53 1.13 3.21 1.77
C TYR A 53 -0.08 3.51 0.89
N ALA A 54 0.10 3.61 -0.43
CA ALA A 54 -0.95 4.02 -1.34
C ALA A 54 -1.01 3.13 -2.60
N TYR A 55 -2.23 2.82 -3.02
CA TYR A 55 -2.51 2.22 -4.32
C TYR A 55 -3.32 3.20 -5.18
N GLU A 56 -2.82 3.50 -6.37
CA GLU A 56 -3.47 4.41 -7.33
C GLU A 56 -4.38 3.63 -8.28
N PHE A 57 -5.68 3.95 -8.31
CA PHE A 57 -6.62 3.40 -9.29
C PHE A 57 -6.40 4.05 -10.67
N ARG A 58 -5.47 3.50 -11.44
CA ARG A 58 -5.14 3.99 -12.79
C ARG A 58 -5.00 2.85 -13.80
N GLY A 59 -5.63 3.01 -14.96
CA GLY A 59 -5.50 2.06 -16.07
C GLY A 59 -6.83 1.49 -16.55
N ARG A 60 -6.79 0.32 -17.20
CA ARG A 60 -8.00 -0.37 -17.67
C ARG A 60 -8.67 -1.10 -16.52
N LEU A 61 -9.99 -1.29 -16.60
CA LEU A 61 -10.77 -2.00 -15.58
C LEU A 61 -10.21 -3.40 -15.29
N SER A 62 -9.75 -4.13 -16.32
CA SER A 62 -9.11 -5.44 -16.17
C SER A 62 -7.87 -5.40 -15.30
N ASP A 63 -7.05 -4.36 -15.48
CA ASP A 63 -5.77 -4.20 -14.76
C ASP A 63 -6.05 -3.85 -13.30
N LEU A 64 -7.06 -2.99 -13.06
CA LEU A 64 -7.52 -2.66 -11.71
C LEU A 64 -8.03 -3.91 -10.98
N GLN A 65 -8.89 -4.70 -11.63
CA GLN A 65 -9.44 -5.94 -11.04
C GLN A 65 -8.33 -6.95 -10.74
N SER A 66 -7.38 -7.12 -11.65
CA SER A 66 -6.22 -8.00 -11.47
C SER A 66 -5.36 -7.54 -10.29
N ASN A 67 -4.98 -6.27 -10.26
CA ASN A 67 -4.14 -5.70 -9.20
C ASN A 67 -4.82 -5.77 -7.83
N LEU A 68 -6.12 -5.48 -7.73
CA LEU A 68 -6.86 -5.59 -6.48
C LEU A 68 -6.94 -7.04 -5.97
N SER A 69 -7.12 -8.00 -6.90
CA SER A 69 -7.12 -9.42 -6.55
C SER A 69 -5.75 -9.85 -6.01
N GLU A 70 -4.67 -9.35 -6.61
CA GLU A 70 -3.30 -9.60 -6.18
C GLU A 70 -3.00 -8.96 -4.80
N LEU A 71 -3.36 -7.69 -4.58
CA LEU A 71 -3.22 -7.04 -3.27
C LEU A 71 -3.99 -7.77 -2.16
N TYR A 72 -5.18 -8.29 -2.47
CA TYR A 72 -5.96 -9.10 -1.54
C TYR A 72 -5.24 -10.41 -1.18
N GLN A 73 -4.70 -11.12 -2.18
CA GLN A 73 -3.92 -12.36 -1.95
C GLN A 73 -2.64 -12.12 -1.16
N LEU A 74 -2.05 -10.94 -1.28
CA LEU A 74 -0.84 -10.53 -0.59
C LEU A 74 -1.10 -9.93 0.79
N GLU A 75 -2.35 -9.93 1.26
CA GLU A 75 -2.77 -9.37 2.55
C GLU A 75 -2.33 -7.92 2.75
N TRP A 76 -2.50 -7.08 1.71
CA TRP A 76 -2.13 -5.66 1.79
C TRP A 76 -2.89 -4.88 2.88
N ILE A 77 -4.10 -5.32 3.20
CA ILE A 77 -4.89 -4.86 4.35
C ILE A 77 -5.02 -6.03 5.31
N ASP A 78 -4.64 -5.83 6.57
CA ASP A 78 -4.68 -6.86 7.61
C ASP A 78 -5.30 -6.34 8.92
N SER A 79 -5.21 -7.13 9.99
CA SER A 79 -5.81 -6.78 11.30
C SER A 79 -5.11 -5.62 12.04
N GLN A 80 -3.96 -5.15 11.55
CA GLN A 80 -3.24 -4.01 12.10
C GLN A 80 -3.40 -2.74 11.28
N THR A 81 -4.12 -2.82 10.14
CA THR A 81 -4.41 -1.70 9.24
C THR A 81 -5.62 -0.88 9.70
#